data_AF-A0A9W7I0U8-F1
#
_entry.id   AF-A0A9W7I0U8-F1
#
_cell.length_a   1.000
_cell.length_b   1.000
_cell.length_c   1.000
_cell.angle_alpha   90.00
_cell.angle_beta   90.00
_cell.angle_gamma   90.00
#
_symmetry.space_group_name_H-M   'P 1'
#
loop_
_entity.id
_entity.type
_entity.pdbx_description
1 polymer ?
#
loop_
_entity_poly.entity_id
_entity_poly.type
_entity_poly.pdbx_seq_one_letter_code
_entity_poly.pdbx_strand_id
1 'polypeptide(L)'
;MYNATRSVLEKIAIDRRATYSQRGDANSALKKLLTFDFVFILHMMQGLMGYTDVLCRALQYKSQNILNAMDLVAATKSSIQEFRDSGWEGLLQKVLLFCNKHDTLTLVPDMNATYSNIIRSRRNKDIVSVEHHYRADVFTATMDQQLHELNSRFSEQTTELLILSMALNPSSGYKHFNVEKNCHLAEILSQRLF
;
A
#
# COMPACT_ATOMS: atom_id res chain seq x y z
N MET A 1 5.48 1.79 18.31
CA MET A 1 5.99 0.39 18.39
C MET A 1 7.48 0.25 18.09
N TYR A 2 8.06 0.99 17.13
CA TYR A 2 9.48 0.86 16.74
C TYR A 2 10.48 0.78 17.91
N ASN A 3 10.47 1.75 18.84
CA ASN A 3 11.39 1.76 19.99
C ASN A 3 11.24 0.52 20.90
N ALA A 4 10.01 0.07 21.10
CA ALA A 4 9.76 -1.13 21.91
C ALA A 4 10.32 -2.37 21.22
N THR A 5 10.07 -2.53 19.91
CA THR A 5 10.62 -3.63 19.11
C THR A 5 12.14 -3.61 19.11
N ARG A 6 12.77 -2.46 18.87
CA ARG A 6 14.22 -2.28 18.93
C ARG A 6 14.78 -2.70 20.30
N SER A 7 14.19 -2.19 21.39
CA SER A 7 14.62 -2.52 22.75
C SER A 7 14.49 -4.02 23.07
N VAL A 8 13.42 -4.66 22.63
CA VAL A 8 13.22 -6.11 22.81
C VAL A 8 14.29 -6.90 22.04
N LEU A 9 14.57 -6.53 20.79
CA LEU A 9 15.60 -7.19 19.99
C LEU A 9 17.01 -7.00 20.57
N GLU A 10 17.34 -5.79 21.03
CA GLU A 10 18.61 -5.50 21.72
C GLU A 10 18.76 -6.34 22.98
N LYS A 11 17.71 -6.46 23.79
CA LYS A 11 17.71 -7.30 25.00
C LYS A 11 17.93 -8.77 24.68
N ILE A 12 17.20 -9.32 23.71
CA ILE A 12 17.35 -10.73 23.31
C ILE A 12 18.75 -10.99 22.77
N ALA A 13 19.31 -10.08 21.97
CA ALA A 13 20.63 -10.23 21.36
C ALA A 13 21.77 -10.39 22.38
N ILE A 14 21.64 -9.77 23.56
CA ILE A 14 22.66 -9.82 24.63
C ILE A 14 22.30 -10.77 25.79
N ASP A 15 21.09 -11.33 25.81
CA ASP A 15 20.61 -12.19 26.90
C ASP A 15 21.36 -13.53 26.92
N ARG A 16 22.09 -13.78 28.00
CA ARG A 16 22.83 -15.03 28.21
C ARG A 16 21.92 -16.24 28.43
N ARG A 17 20.65 -16.02 28.82
CA ARG A 17 19.64 -17.08 28.97
C ARG A 17 19.05 -17.49 27.63
N ALA A 18 19.14 -16.64 26.60
CA ALA A 18 18.67 -16.95 25.26
C ALA A 18 19.61 -17.92 24.54
N THR A 19 19.05 -18.79 23.70
CA THR A 19 19.84 -19.72 22.89
C THR A 19 20.71 -18.95 21.89
N TYR A 20 21.76 -19.60 21.39
CA TYR A 20 22.60 -19.01 20.34
C TYR A 20 21.79 -18.62 19.10
N SER A 21 20.83 -19.47 18.70
CA SER A 21 19.92 -19.19 17.58
C SER A 21 19.09 -17.94 17.84
N GLN A 22 18.44 -17.83 19.00
CA GLN A 22 17.61 -16.67 19.34
C GLN A 22 18.40 -15.35 19.33
N ARG A 23 19.64 -15.37 19.85
CA ARG A 23 20.54 -14.21 19.78
C ARG A 23 20.94 -13.87 18.35
N GLY A 24 21.20 -14.87 17.52
CA GLY A 24 21.49 -14.69 16.10
C GLY A 24 20.32 -14.09 15.33
N ASP A 25 19.10 -14.59 15.58
CA ASP A 25 17.87 -14.12 14.97
C ASP A 25 17.57 -12.67 15.38
N ALA A 26 17.67 -12.36 16.67
CA ALA A 26 17.46 -11.02 17.19
C ALA A 26 18.46 -10.01 16.60
N ASN A 27 19.75 -10.37 16.52
CA ASN A 27 20.76 -9.53 15.87
C ASN A 27 20.48 -9.31 14.39
N SER A 28 20.04 -10.35 13.68
CA SER A 28 19.72 -10.25 12.25
C SER A 28 18.49 -9.38 12.00
N ALA A 29 17.46 -9.53 12.83
CA ALA A 29 16.27 -8.68 12.79
C ALA A 29 16.59 -7.23 13.15
N LEU A 30 17.43 -7.00 14.17
CA LEU A 30 17.87 -5.65 14.55
C LEU A 30 18.63 -4.98 13.40
N LYS A 31 19.56 -5.69 12.75
CA LYS A 31 20.27 -5.17 11.57
C LYS A 31 19.31 -4.74 10.46
N LYS A 32 18.29 -5.55 10.16
CA LYS A 32 17.25 -5.22 9.16
C LYS A 32 16.39 -4.02 9.59
N LEU A 33 15.97 -3.97 10.86
CA LEU A 33 15.12 -2.90 11.39
C LEU A 33 15.78 -1.52 11.36
N LEU A 34 17.12 -1.49 11.32
CA LEU A 34 17.90 -0.27 11.24
C LEU A 34 18.19 0.16 9.79
N THR A 35 17.98 -0.68 8.78
CA THR A 35 18.28 -0.28 7.39
C THR A 35 17.33 0.79 6.88
N PHE A 36 17.84 1.63 5.97
CA PHE A 36 17.01 2.60 5.27
C PHE A 36 15.88 1.93 4.51
N ASP A 37 16.13 0.80 3.84
CA ASP A 37 15.10 0.01 3.14
C ASP A 37 13.90 -0.29 4.03
N PHE A 38 14.15 -0.76 5.26
CA PHE A 38 13.08 -1.13 6.18
C PHE A 38 12.28 0.11 6.61
N VAL A 39 12.96 1.19 6.98
CA VAL A 39 12.31 2.44 7.41
C VAL A 39 11.50 3.06 6.26
N PHE A 40 12.07 3.05 5.05
CA PHE A 40 11.40 3.53 3.84
C PHE A 40 10.12 2.74 3.56
N ILE A 41 10.22 1.41 3.50
CA ILE A 41 9.07 0.54 3.27
C ILE A 41 8.04 0.71 4.39
N LEU A 42 8.47 0.81 5.66
CA LEU A 42 7.57 1.00 6.79
C LEU A 42 6.71 2.26 6.63
N HIS A 43 7.33 3.41 6.32
CA HIS A 43 6.59 4.66 6.15
C HIS A 43 5.74 4.69 4.88
N MET A 44 6.23 4.13 3.78
CA MET A 44 5.47 3.99 2.54
C MET A 44 4.20 3.14 2.78
N MET A 45 4.37 1.96 3.39
CA MET A 45 3.28 1.05 3.69
C MET A 45 2.33 1.64 4.74
N GLN A 46 2.81 2.42 5.70
CA GLN A 46 1.96 3.13 6.65
C GLN A 46 1.00 4.11 5.94
N GLY A 47 1.50 4.88 4.97
CA GLY A 47 0.68 5.79 4.17
C GLY A 47 -0.36 5.02 3.34
N LEU A 48 0.10 4.05 2.56
CA LEU A 48 -0.75 3.24 1.69
C LEU A 48 -1.83 2.46 2.45
N MET A 49 -1.44 1.77 3.53
CA MET A 49 -2.38 1.03 4.38
C MET A 49 -3.40 1.95 5.04
N GLY A 50 -3.05 3.20 5.33
CA GLY A 50 -4.01 4.18 5.87
C GLY A 50 -5.18 4.42 4.91
N TYR A 51 -4.91 4.55 3.61
CA TYR A 51 -5.97 4.71 2.60
C TYR A 51 -6.80 3.43 2.45
N THR A 52 -6.15 2.27 2.32
CA THR A 52 -6.86 1.00 2.10
C THR A 52 -7.60 0.49 3.33
N ASP A 53 -7.15 0.81 4.54
CA ASP A 53 -7.82 0.46 5.80
C ASP A 53 -9.22 1.10 5.92
N VAL A 54 -9.37 2.37 5.49
CA VAL A 54 -10.68 3.03 5.44
C VAL A 54 -11.63 2.27 4.51
N LEU A 55 -11.16 1.91 3.31
CA LEU A 55 -11.93 1.13 2.36
C LEU A 55 -12.26 -0.27 2.91
N CYS A 56 -11.27 -0.97 3.46
CA CYS A 56 -11.45 -2.32 4.01
C CYS A 56 -12.51 -2.35 5.12
N ARG A 57 -12.46 -1.41 6.06
CA ARG A 57 -13.49 -1.32 7.11
C ARG A 57 -14.87 -1.07 6.54
N ALA A 58 -14.99 -0.18 5.56
CA ALA A 58 -16.27 0.12 4.94
C ALA A 58 -16.85 -1.07 4.16
N LEU A 59 -16.01 -1.79 3.42
CA LEU A 59 -16.43 -2.97 2.66
C LEU A 59 -16.76 -4.18 3.56
N GLN A 60 -16.17 -4.25 4.77
CA GLN A 60 -16.49 -5.29 5.75
C GLN A 60 -17.78 -4.99 6.54
N TYR A 61 -18.34 -3.79 6.42
CA TYR A 61 -19.56 -3.42 7.13
C TYR A 61 -20.80 -4.11 6.51
N LYS A 62 -21.50 -4.93 7.30
CA LYS A 62 -22.59 -5.81 6.83
C LYS A 62 -23.77 -5.09 6.15
N SER A 63 -24.01 -3.83 6.48
CA SER A 63 -25.15 -3.05 5.97
C SER A 63 -24.70 -1.89 5.08
N GLN A 64 -23.55 -2.05 4.43
CA GLN A 64 -22.99 -1.00 3.59
C GLN A 64 -23.87 -0.75 2.36
N ASN A 65 -24.13 0.53 2.07
CA ASN A 65 -24.77 0.94 0.84
C ASN A 65 -23.76 0.84 -0.32
N ILE A 66 -24.15 0.17 -1.42
CA ILE A 66 -23.27 -0.04 -2.58
C ILE A 66 -22.80 1.30 -3.17
N LEU A 67 -23.65 2.34 -3.23
CA LEU A 67 -23.26 3.66 -3.72
C LEU A 67 -22.13 4.23 -2.85
N ASN A 68 -22.31 4.24 -1.54
CA ASN A 68 -21.29 4.69 -0.60
C ASN A 68 -20.00 3.85 -0.71
N ALA A 69 -20.12 2.55 -0.94
CA ALA A 69 -18.96 1.68 -1.15
C ALA A 69 -18.19 2.05 -2.44
N MET A 70 -18.90 2.32 -3.54
CA MET A 70 -18.28 2.71 -4.81
C MET A 70 -17.66 4.11 -4.73
N ASP A 71 -18.29 5.05 -4.03
CA ASP A 71 -17.72 6.37 -3.74
C ASP A 71 -16.41 6.24 -2.94
N LEU A 72 -16.36 5.34 -1.96
CA LEU A 72 -15.15 5.06 -1.19
C LEU A 72 -14.05 4.40 -2.03
N VAL A 73 -14.42 3.50 -2.95
CA VAL A 73 -13.46 2.93 -3.92
C VAL A 73 -12.86 4.04 -4.77
N ALA A 74 -13.69 4.93 -5.34
CA ALA A 74 -13.22 6.05 -6.15
C ALA A 74 -12.32 6.99 -5.34
N ALA A 75 -12.73 7.39 -4.14
CA ALA A 75 -11.94 8.23 -3.25
C ALA A 75 -10.60 7.58 -2.90
N THR A 76 -10.57 6.28 -2.61
CA THR A 76 -9.34 5.54 -2.29
C THR A 76 -8.39 5.51 -3.49
N LYS A 77 -8.90 5.27 -4.70
CA LYS A 77 -8.10 5.33 -5.93
C LYS A 77 -7.50 6.73 -6.11
N SER A 78 -8.30 7.78 -5.95
CA SER A 78 -7.82 9.17 -6.03
C SER A 78 -6.73 9.48 -5.01
N SER A 79 -6.89 9.05 -3.75
CA SER A 79 -5.87 9.27 -2.72
C SER A 79 -4.55 8.54 -2.99
N ILE A 80 -4.61 7.30 -3.53
CA ILE A 80 -3.39 6.57 -3.90
C ILE A 80 -2.71 7.24 -5.11
N GLN A 81 -3.47 7.71 -6.09
CA GLN A 81 -2.96 8.45 -7.25
C GLN A 81 -2.28 9.76 -6.80
N GLU A 82 -2.93 10.54 -5.94
CA GLU A 82 -2.36 11.78 -5.40
C GLU A 82 -1.06 11.51 -4.62
N PHE A 83 -1.04 10.45 -3.81
CA PHE A 83 0.14 10.04 -3.08
C PHE A 83 1.27 9.64 -4.02
N ARG A 84 0.99 8.89 -5.10
CA ARG A 84 1.96 8.56 -6.15
C ARG A 84 2.55 9.81 -6.81
N ASP A 85 1.69 10.73 -7.23
CA ASP A 85 2.10 11.83 -8.11
C ASP A 85 2.82 12.96 -7.34
N SER A 86 2.45 13.19 -6.08
CA SER A 86 2.93 14.32 -5.27
C SER A 86 3.51 13.95 -3.91
N GLY A 87 3.33 12.70 -3.46
CA GLY A 87 3.66 12.26 -2.11
C GLY A 87 5.12 11.88 -1.88
N TRP A 88 5.95 11.82 -2.94
CA TRP A 88 7.36 11.42 -2.84
C TRP A 88 8.15 12.27 -1.83
N GLU A 89 8.15 13.59 -1.99
CA GLU A 89 8.92 14.50 -1.12
C GLU A 89 8.46 14.43 0.33
N GLY A 90 7.14 14.36 0.54
CA GLY A 90 6.55 14.23 1.87
C GLY A 90 6.89 12.90 2.54
N LEU A 91 6.94 11.79 1.79
CA LEU A 91 7.37 10.49 2.29
C LEU A 91 8.86 10.52 2.64
N LEU A 92 9.70 11.01 1.73
CA LEU A 92 11.15 11.08 1.93
C LEU A 92 11.49 11.93 3.16
N GLN A 93 10.86 13.10 3.32
CA GLN A 93 11.06 13.95 4.49
C GLN A 93 10.69 13.22 5.79
N LYS A 94 9.56 12.49 5.82
CA LYS A 94 9.16 11.70 6.99
C LYS A 94 10.19 10.62 7.33
N VAL A 95 10.69 9.92 6.32
CA VAL A 95 11.74 8.89 6.47
C VAL A 95 13.02 9.50 7.02
N LEU A 96 13.48 10.63 6.48
CA LEU A 96 14.69 11.31 6.95
C LEU A 96 14.54 11.82 8.39
N LEU A 97 13.40 12.43 8.73
CA LEU A 97 13.10 12.85 10.10
C LEU A 97 13.07 11.68 11.08
N PHE A 98 12.53 10.54 10.65
CA PHE A 98 12.55 9.32 11.44
C PHE A 98 13.97 8.82 11.65
N CYS A 99 14.78 8.76 10.60
CA CYS A 99 16.17 8.32 10.70
C CYS A 99 17.01 9.22 11.62
N ASN A 100 16.80 10.54 11.55
CA ASN A 100 17.42 11.52 12.44
C ASN A 100 17.03 11.29 13.90
N LYS A 101 15.75 11.03 14.15
CA LYS A 101 15.21 10.86 15.51
C LYS A 101 15.72 9.58 16.20
N HIS A 102 16.05 8.55 15.43
CA HIS A 102 16.39 7.22 15.94
C HIS A 102 17.86 6.84 15.77
N ASP A 103 18.71 7.81 15.45
CA ASP A 103 20.15 7.66 15.19
C ASP A 103 20.46 6.60 14.12
N THR A 104 19.54 6.38 13.18
CA THR A 104 19.76 5.51 12.00
C THR A 104 20.22 6.31 10.78
N LEU A 105 20.57 7.60 10.97
CA LEU A 105 21.02 8.51 9.93
C LEU A 105 22.28 8.03 9.20
N THR A 106 23.16 7.29 9.89
CA THR A 106 24.36 6.69 9.29
C THR A 106 24.07 5.64 8.22
N LEU A 107 22.81 5.25 8.06
CA LEU A 107 22.34 4.26 7.10
C LEU A 107 21.55 4.88 5.94
N VAL A 108 21.37 6.21 5.91
CA VAL A 108 20.75 6.92 4.78
C VAL A 108 21.73 6.90 3.60
N PRO A 109 21.36 6.35 2.44
CA PRO A 109 22.22 6.31 1.28
C PRO A 109 22.32 7.69 0.62
N ASP A 110 23.44 7.96 -0.05
CA ASP A 110 23.56 9.13 -0.91
C ASP A 110 22.63 8.96 -2.12
N MET A 111 21.62 9.83 -2.22
CA MET A 111 20.60 9.78 -3.27
C MET A 111 21.18 9.99 -4.67
N ASN A 112 22.33 10.67 -4.78
CA ASN A 112 23.04 10.89 -6.04
C ASN A 112 24.01 9.76 -6.40
N ALA A 113 24.26 8.82 -5.48
CA ALA A 113 25.16 7.71 -5.76
C ALA A 113 24.54 6.72 -6.77
N THR A 114 25.40 5.98 -7.46
CA THR A 114 24.96 4.91 -8.36
C THR A 114 24.47 3.71 -7.55
N TYR A 115 23.24 3.27 -7.82
CA TYR A 115 22.59 2.16 -7.12
C TYR A 115 23.25 0.78 -7.40
N SER A 116 24.08 0.67 -8.45
CA SER A 116 24.75 -0.57 -8.85
C SER A 116 25.72 -1.16 -7.82
N ASN A 117 26.13 -0.38 -6.81
CA ASN A 117 27.10 -0.80 -5.79
C ASN A 117 26.48 -1.19 -4.43
N ILE A 118 25.18 -1.00 -4.22
CA ILE A 118 24.56 -1.23 -2.89
C ILE A 118 24.09 -2.69 -2.73
N ILE A 119 23.79 -3.40 -3.82
CA ILE A 119 23.41 -4.83 -3.78
C ILE A 119 24.28 -5.62 -4.78
N ARG A 120 25.08 -6.55 -4.26
CA ARG A 120 26.06 -7.35 -4.99
C ARG A 120 25.45 -8.13 -6.19
N SER A 121 25.76 -7.65 -7.39
CA SER A 121 26.07 -8.39 -8.63
C SER A 121 24.98 -8.75 -9.67
N ARG A 122 25.42 -8.60 -10.93
CA ARG A 122 25.12 -9.34 -12.19
C ARG A 122 23.83 -9.02 -12.95
N ARG A 123 23.89 -7.93 -13.72
CA ARG A 123 23.82 -7.88 -15.20
C ARG A 123 23.63 -6.43 -15.60
N ASN A 124 24.31 -6.01 -16.67
CA ASN A 124 24.19 -4.72 -17.36
C ASN A 124 22.80 -4.09 -17.18
N LYS A 125 22.66 -3.26 -16.16
CA LYS A 125 21.50 -2.40 -15.93
C LYS A 125 22.06 -1.01 -15.76
N ASP A 126 21.39 -0.08 -16.41
CA ASP A 126 21.77 1.31 -16.53
C ASP A 126 22.22 1.89 -15.18
N ILE A 127 23.15 2.83 -15.23
CA ILE A 127 23.62 3.58 -14.06
C ILE A 127 22.43 4.39 -13.54
N VAL A 128 21.65 3.77 -12.65
CA VAL A 128 20.46 4.36 -12.03
C VAL A 128 20.86 4.91 -10.67
N SER A 129 20.40 6.13 -10.35
CA SER A 129 20.67 6.75 -9.04
C SER A 129 19.92 6.04 -7.92
N VAL A 130 20.41 6.15 -6.70
CA VAL A 130 19.70 5.64 -5.51
C VAL A 130 18.30 6.25 -5.40
N GLU A 131 18.16 7.55 -5.69
CA GLU A 131 16.85 8.20 -5.69
C GLU A 131 15.89 7.52 -6.67
N HIS A 132 16.35 7.26 -7.91
CA HIS A 132 15.49 6.64 -8.92
C HIS A 132 15.04 5.25 -8.48
N HIS A 133 15.92 4.46 -7.85
CA HIS A 133 15.52 3.17 -7.30
C HIS A 133 14.35 3.31 -6.31
N TYR A 134 14.49 4.15 -5.28
CA TYR A 134 13.43 4.29 -4.28
C TYR A 134 12.18 4.96 -4.83
N ARG A 135 12.32 5.96 -5.71
CA ARG A 135 11.22 6.74 -6.25
C ARG A 135 10.48 5.99 -7.35
N ALA A 136 11.18 5.53 -8.38
CA ALA A 136 10.56 4.91 -9.54
C ALA A 136 10.31 3.41 -9.31
N ASP A 137 11.36 2.66 -8.96
CA ASP A 137 11.29 1.18 -8.92
C ASP A 137 10.56 0.65 -7.69
N VAL A 138 10.56 1.39 -6.58
CA VAL A 138 9.89 0.97 -5.34
C VAL A 138 8.59 1.75 -5.14
N PHE A 139 8.66 3.06 -4.95
CA PHE A 139 7.50 3.87 -4.56
C PHE A 139 6.43 3.93 -5.66
N THR A 140 6.77 4.45 -6.83
CA THR A 140 5.83 4.58 -7.96
C THR A 140 5.32 3.21 -8.41
N ALA A 141 6.21 2.23 -8.55
CA ALA A 141 5.82 0.87 -8.92
C ALA A 141 4.83 0.24 -7.91
N THR A 142 5.03 0.46 -6.61
CA THR A 142 4.09 -0.04 -5.59
C THR A 142 2.72 0.63 -5.71
N MET A 143 2.66 1.95 -5.90
CA MET A 143 1.38 2.65 -6.06
C MET A 143 0.66 2.24 -7.34
N ASP A 144 1.40 2.11 -8.45
CA ASP A 144 0.87 1.64 -9.73
C ASP A 144 0.28 0.23 -9.61
N GLN A 145 0.95 -0.67 -8.89
CA GLN A 145 0.44 -2.00 -8.65
C GLN A 145 -0.87 -1.99 -7.83
N GLN A 146 -0.97 -1.13 -6.81
CA GLN A 146 -2.19 -1.01 -6.00
C GLN A 146 -3.36 -0.42 -6.79
N LEU A 147 -3.09 0.62 -7.58
CA LEU A 147 -4.08 1.21 -8.48
C LEU A 147 -4.54 0.20 -9.54
N HIS A 148 -3.62 -0.57 -10.11
CA HIS A 148 -3.95 -1.62 -11.07
C HIS A 148 -4.88 -2.67 -10.47
N GLU A 149 -4.57 -3.18 -9.27
CA GLU A 149 -5.43 -4.14 -8.57
C GLU A 149 -6.82 -3.57 -8.27
N LEU A 150 -6.89 -2.32 -7.78
CA LEU A 150 -8.18 -1.66 -7.51
C LEU A 150 -8.98 -1.41 -8.79
N ASN A 151 -8.33 -1.03 -9.88
CA ASN A 151 -8.97 -0.79 -11.17
C ASN A 151 -9.43 -2.07 -11.85
N SER A 152 -8.70 -3.17 -11.68
CA SER A 152 -9.10 -4.48 -12.17
C SER A 152 -10.31 -5.03 -11.41
N ARG A 153 -10.27 -4.98 -10.07
CA ARG A 153 -11.35 -5.48 -9.21
C ARG A 153 -12.62 -4.64 -9.27
N PHE A 154 -12.48 -3.32 -9.31
CA PHE A 154 -13.57 -2.36 -9.42
C PHE A 154 -13.45 -1.60 -10.73
N SER A 155 -13.56 -2.34 -11.84
CA SER A 155 -13.62 -1.75 -13.17
C SER A 155 -14.87 -0.89 -13.33
N GLU A 156 -14.88 0.00 -14.32
CA GLU A 156 -16.04 0.83 -14.64
C GLU A 156 -17.29 -0.04 -14.87
N GLN A 157 -17.16 -1.10 -15.66
CA GLN A 157 -18.23 -2.06 -15.92
C GLN A 157 -18.73 -2.76 -14.64
N THR A 158 -17.82 -3.18 -13.76
CA THR A 158 -18.20 -3.86 -12.50
C THR A 158 -18.91 -2.88 -11.57
N THR A 159 -18.42 -1.65 -11.51
CA THR A 159 -18.99 -0.56 -10.71
C THR A 159 -20.39 -0.20 -11.22
N GLU A 160 -20.56 -0.06 -12.53
CA GLU A 160 -21.85 0.18 -13.17
C GLU A 160 -22.86 -0.94 -12.86
N LEU A 161 -22.46 -2.20 -13.03
CA LEU A 161 -23.31 -3.36 -12.71
C LEU A 161 -23.73 -3.39 -11.24
N LEU A 162 -22.80 -3.09 -10.32
CA LEU A 162 -23.10 -3.03 -8.88
C LEU A 162 -24.09 -1.90 -8.57
N ILE A 163 -23.93 -0.73 -9.20
CA ILE A 163 -24.83 0.42 -9.05
C ILE A 163 -26.22 0.10 -9.60
N LEU A 164 -26.31 -0.52 -10.78
CA LEU A 164 -27.60 -0.91 -11.39
C LEU A 164 -28.32 -1.96 -10.55
N SER A 165 -27.58 -2.90 -9.96
CA SER A 165 -28.13 -3.95 -9.08
C SER A 165 -28.83 -3.40 -7.82
N MET A 166 -28.57 -2.14 -7.45
CA MET A 166 -29.29 -1.48 -6.34
C MET A 166 -30.79 -1.35 -6.58
N ALA A 167 -31.24 -1.26 -7.84
CA ALA A 167 -32.65 -1.23 -8.19
C ALA A 167 -33.39 -2.51 -7.78
N LEU A 168 -32.66 -3.60 -7.59
CA LEU A 168 -33.18 -4.91 -7.19
C LEU A 168 -33.09 -5.17 -5.68
N ASN A 169 -32.59 -4.23 -4.89
CA ASN A 169 -32.33 -4.46 -3.46
C ASN A 169 -33.63 -4.43 -2.61
N PRO A 170 -34.08 -5.60 -2.08
CA PRO A 170 -35.33 -5.68 -1.30
C PRO A 170 -35.18 -5.06 0.09
N SER A 171 -33.95 -4.94 0.64
CA SER A 171 -33.72 -4.44 2.00
C SER A 171 -34.11 -2.97 2.18
N SER A 172 -34.19 -2.23 1.08
CA SER A 172 -34.64 -0.84 1.05
C SER A 172 -36.13 -0.70 0.74
N GLY A 173 -36.86 -1.81 0.57
CA GLY A 173 -38.24 -1.79 0.04
C GLY A 173 -38.30 -1.35 -1.41
N TYR A 174 -37.28 -1.69 -2.21
CA TYR A 174 -37.17 -1.30 -3.63
C TYR A 174 -37.20 0.22 -3.88
N LYS A 175 -36.75 1.03 -2.91
CA LYS A 175 -36.70 2.50 -3.03
C LYS A 175 -35.92 3.01 -4.25
N HIS A 176 -35.00 2.21 -4.77
CA HIS A 176 -34.17 2.54 -5.93
C HIS A 176 -34.63 1.86 -7.22
N PHE A 177 -35.78 1.19 -7.22
CA PHE A 177 -36.32 0.51 -8.39
C PHE A 177 -36.58 1.52 -9.51
N ASN A 178 -36.03 1.23 -10.69
CA ASN A 178 -36.22 2.03 -11.88
C ASN A 178 -36.24 1.07 -13.08
N VAL A 179 -37.32 1.13 -13.87
CA VAL A 179 -37.54 0.23 -15.00
C VAL A 179 -36.43 0.37 -16.05
N GLU A 180 -36.01 1.58 -16.38
CA GLU A 180 -34.94 1.84 -17.36
C GLU A 180 -33.61 1.26 -16.90
N LYS A 181 -33.24 1.46 -15.62
CA LYS A 181 -32.01 0.88 -15.05
C LYS A 181 -32.03 -0.64 -15.05
N ASN A 182 -33.21 -1.25 -14.82
CA ASN A 182 -33.37 -2.70 -14.85
C ASN A 182 -33.32 -3.26 -16.28
N CYS A 183 -33.89 -2.55 -17.26
CA CYS A 183 -33.75 -2.90 -18.68
C CYS A 183 -32.28 -2.83 -19.12
N HIS A 184 -31.57 -1.76 -18.77
CA HIS A 184 -30.14 -1.61 -19.03
C HIS A 184 -29.30 -2.72 -18.37
N LEU A 185 -29.62 -3.07 -17.12
CA LEU A 185 -28.98 -4.20 -16.44
C LEU A 185 -29.21 -5.53 -17.20
N ALA A 186 -30.43 -5.78 -17.67
CA ALA A 186 -30.76 -6.97 -18.45
C ALA A 186 -30.02 -7.01 -19.79
N GLU A 187 -29.87 -5.86 -20.46
CA GLU A 187 -29.09 -5.73 -21.69
C GLU A 187 -27.61 -6.08 -21.46
N ILE A 188 -26.98 -5.52 -20.43
CA ILE A 188 -25.56 -5.82 -20.11
C ILE A 188 -25.37 -7.30 -19.79
N LEU A 189 -26.29 -7.92 -19.02
CA LEU A 189 -26.21 -9.34 -18.70
C LEU A 189 -26.43 -10.24 -19.92
N SER A 190 -27.32 -9.84 -20.83
CA SER A 190 -27.58 -10.58 -22.07
C SER A 190 -26.36 -10.65 -22.99
N GLN A 191 -25.54 -9.61 -23.02
CA GLN A 191 -24.31 -9.56 -23.82
C GLN A 191 -23.15 -10.36 -23.21
N ARG A 192 -23.27 -10.83 -21.95
CA ARG A 192 -22.22 -11.60 -21.25
C ARG A 192 -22.49 -13.10 -21.21
N LEU A 193 -23.73 -13.53 -21.40
CA LEU A 193 -24.14 -14.94 -21.30
C LEU A 193 -24.16 -15.67 -22.66
N PHE A 194 -23.87 -14.96 -23.75
CA PHE A 194 -23.79 -15.47 -25.13
C PHE A 194 -22.54 -14.91 -25.81
#